data_AF-A0A5C7Y8M6-F1
#
_entry.id   AF-A0A5C7Y8M6-F1
#
_cell.length_a   1.000
_cell.length_b   1.000
_cell.length_c   1.000
_cell.angle_alpha   90.00
_cell.angle_beta   90.00
_cell.angle_gamma   90.00
#
_symmetry.space_group_name_H-M   'P 1'
#
loop_
_entity.id
_entity.type
_entity.pdbx_description
1 polymer ?
#
loop_
_entity_poly.entity_id
_entity_poly.type
_entity_poly.pdbx_seq_one_letter_code
_entity_poly.pdbx_strand_id
1 'polypeptide(L)'
;MVEVRRPFIDKTEGAWNWDDPAVISALAQAQAGVLAQIEYLRQHLTPETPAEVQNPIRDYIAATIDVIALDGQRQPAEMANDAADRGVAAAAHANAACER
;
A
#
# COMPACT_ATOMS: atom_id res chain seq x y z
N MET A 1 0.95 15.32 28.82
CA MET A 1 0.70 16.09 27.58
C MET A 1 1.58 15.50 26.52
N VAL A 2 0.99 14.76 25.58
CA VAL A 2 1.74 14.14 24.47
C VAL A 2 1.96 15.20 23.40
N GLU A 3 3.21 15.29 22.97
CA GLU A 3 3.74 16.25 22.00
C GLU A 3 2.87 16.31 20.73
N VAL A 4 2.47 17.53 20.37
CA VAL A 4 1.63 17.81 19.20
C VAL A 4 2.42 17.45 17.95
N ARG A 5 2.09 16.29 17.37
CA ARG A 5 2.69 15.75 16.15
C ARG A 5 2.33 16.64 14.95
N ARG A 6 3.09 17.71 14.68
CA ARG A 6 2.82 18.68 13.60
C ARG A 6 4.11 19.23 12.98
N PRO A 7 4.59 18.60 11.89
CA PRO A 7 4.80 19.38 10.65
C PRO A 7 4.34 18.67 9.35
N PHE A 8 4.13 17.35 9.36
CA PHE A 8 3.75 16.61 8.16
C PHE A 8 2.24 16.72 7.87
N ILE A 9 1.39 16.65 8.90
CA ILE A 9 -0.08 16.72 8.79
C ILE A 9 -0.56 18.14 8.45
N ASP A 10 0.12 19.19 8.91
CA ASP A 10 -0.27 20.58 8.60
C ASP A 10 -0.03 20.94 7.12
N LYS A 11 0.82 20.19 6.38
CA LYS A 11 0.90 20.26 4.91
C LYS A 11 -0.25 19.55 4.20
N THR A 12 -1.04 18.74 4.91
CA THR A 12 -2.13 17.91 4.34
C THR A 12 -3.54 18.47 4.54
N GLU A 13 -3.69 19.58 5.29
CA GLU A 13 -4.99 20.29 5.41
C GLU A 13 -5.35 21.11 4.15
N GLY A 14 -4.47 21.14 3.15
CA GLY A 14 -4.75 21.60 1.78
C GLY A 14 -4.26 20.56 0.78
N ALA A 15 -4.82 20.56 -0.44
CA ALA A 15 -4.40 19.67 -1.52
C ALA A 15 -2.86 19.64 -1.60
N TRP A 16 -2.28 18.43 -1.57
CA TRP A 16 -0.83 18.26 -1.62
C TRP A 16 -0.25 19.07 -2.77
N ASN A 17 0.75 19.91 -2.50
CA ASN A 17 1.54 20.46 -3.59
C ASN A 17 2.40 19.32 -4.15
N TRP A 18 1.92 18.68 -5.21
CA TRP A 18 2.58 17.56 -5.87
C TRP A 18 3.94 17.91 -6.48
N ASP A 19 4.25 19.20 -6.59
CA ASP A 19 5.54 19.67 -7.08
C ASP A 19 6.49 20.09 -5.93
N ASP A 20 6.07 19.98 -4.67
CA ASP A 20 6.95 20.13 -3.50
C ASP A 20 7.96 18.96 -3.47
N PRO A 21 9.29 19.23 -3.52
CA PRO A 21 10.31 18.19 -3.44
C PRO A 21 10.19 17.30 -2.19
N ALA A 22 9.71 17.85 -1.08
CA ALA A 22 9.49 17.07 0.15
C ALA A 22 8.34 16.07 -0.01
N VAL A 23 7.27 16.44 -0.74
CA VAL A 23 6.14 15.57 -1.05
C VAL A 23 6.57 14.46 -2.01
N ILE A 24 7.30 14.83 -3.07
CA ILE A 24 7.84 13.85 -4.04
C ILE A 24 8.77 12.86 -3.33
N SER A 25 9.66 13.35 -2.47
CA SER A 25 10.59 12.49 -1.73
C SER A 25 9.88 11.56 -0.75
N ALA A 26 8.89 12.07 -0.01
CA ALA A 26 8.09 11.27 0.91
C ALA A 26 7.30 10.17 0.18
N LEU A 27 6.67 10.50 -0.96
CA LEU A 27 5.97 9.53 -1.80
C LEU A 27 6.93 8.45 -2.30
N ALA A 28 8.09 8.84 -2.85
CA ALA A 28 9.08 7.90 -3.35
C ALA A 28 9.61 6.96 -2.24
N GLN A 29 9.85 7.48 -1.03
CA GLN A 29 10.26 6.67 0.11
C GLN A 29 9.16 5.69 0.55
N ALA A 30 7.91 6.15 0.61
CA ALA A 30 6.77 5.29 0.94
C ALA A 30 6.63 4.16 -0.09
N GLN A 31 6.65 4.48 -1.39
CA GLN A 31 6.55 3.51 -2.47
C GLN A 31 7.72 2.50 -2.46
N ALA A 32 8.95 2.95 -2.18
CA ALA A 32 10.10 2.07 -2.03
C ALA A 32 9.93 1.08 -0.85
N GLY A 33 9.42 1.56 0.29
CA GLY A 33 9.13 0.71 1.44
C GLY A 33 8.05 -0.33 1.16
N VAL A 34 7.01 0.04 0.39
CA VAL A 34 5.96 -0.89 -0.03
C VAL A 34 6.49 -1.94 -1.02
N LEU A 35 7.33 -1.55 -1.98
CA LEU A 35 7.96 -2.48 -2.91
C LEU A 35 8.86 -3.51 -2.18
N ALA A 36 9.59 -3.08 -1.15
CA ALA A 36 10.37 -4.00 -0.32
C ALA A 36 9.49 -5.05 0.39
N GLN A 37 8.29 -4.65 0.85
CA GLN A 37 7.33 -5.58 1.45
C GLN A 37 6.74 -6.55 0.41
N ILE A 38 6.42 -6.07 -0.79
CA ILE A 38 5.96 -6.93 -1.89
C ILE A 38 7.02 -7.99 -2.23
N GLU A 39 8.28 -7.58 -2.33
CA GLU A 39 9.37 -8.49 -2.64
C GLU A 39 9.55 -9.54 -1.54
N TYR A 40 9.46 -9.12 -0.26
CA TYR A 40 9.44 -10.05 0.86
C TYR A 40 8.32 -11.09 0.72
N LEU A 41 7.08 -10.67 0.44
CA LEU A 41 5.96 -11.59 0.26
C LEU A 41 6.18 -12.56 -0.89
N ARG A 42 6.71 -12.09 -2.02
CA ARG A 42 7.03 -12.96 -3.17
C ARG A 42 8.06 -14.02 -2.85
N GLN A 43 9.07 -13.69 -2.06
CA GLN A 43 10.11 -14.64 -1.64
C GLN A 43 9.61 -15.69 -0.64
N HIS A 44 8.57 -15.35 0.15
CA HIS A 44 8.04 -16.23 1.20
C HIS A 44 6.75 -16.96 0.79
N LEU A 45 6.16 -16.62 -0.36
CA LEU A 45 5.12 -17.38 -1.03
C LEU A 45 5.72 -18.61 -1.71
N THR A 46 6.03 -19.63 -0.92
CA THR A 46 6.59 -20.89 -1.44
C THR A 46 5.51 -21.74 -2.12
N PRO A 47 5.89 -22.68 -3.02
CA PRO A 47 4.94 -23.63 -3.61
C PRO A 47 4.19 -24.50 -2.60
N GLU A 48 4.75 -24.66 -1.40
CA GLU A 48 4.16 -25.42 -0.28
C GLU A 48 3.05 -24.65 0.45
N THR A 49 2.96 -23.33 0.23
CA THR A 49 1.89 -22.52 0.81
C THR A 49 0.54 -22.95 0.22
N PRO A 50 -0.53 -23.16 1.01
CA PRO A 50 -1.84 -23.53 0.46
C PRO A 50 -2.37 -22.51 -0.53
N ALA A 51 -3.08 -22.96 -1.57
CA ALA A 51 -3.60 -22.08 -2.63
C ALA A 51 -4.58 -21.03 -2.07
N GLU A 52 -5.35 -21.38 -1.04
CA GLU A 52 -6.23 -20.47 -0.31
C GLU A 52 -5.51 -19.34 0.41
N VAL A 53 -4.20 -19.47 0.68
CA VAL A 53 -3.36 -18.41 1.22
C VAL A 53 -2.56 -17.73 0.11
N GLN A 54 -2.05 -18.48 -0.87
CA GLN A 54 -1.28 -17.92 -1.97
C GLN A 54 -2.07 -16.94 -2.83
N ASN A 55 -3.30 -17.31 -3.21
CA ASN A 55 -4.10 -16.49 -4.13
C ASN A 55 -4.45 -15.13 -3.53
N PRO A 56 -4.97 -15.03 -2.28
CA PRO A 56 -5.23 -13.73 -1.68
C PRO A 56 -3.99 -12.88 -1.47
N ILE A 57 -2.82 -13.47 -1.17
CA ILE A 57 -1.58 -12.69 -1.07
C ILE A 57 -1.14 -12.16 -2.45
N ARG A 58 -1.35 -12.92 -3.53
CA ARG A 58 -1.10 -12.44 -4.90
C ARG A 58 -2.05 -11.29 -5.27
N ASP A 59 -3.32 -11.39 -4.89
CA ASP A 59 -4.31 -10.32 -5.10
C ASP A 59 -3.94 -9.07 -4.31
N TYR A 60 -3.47 -9.23 -3.05
CA TYR A 60 -2.95 -8.15 -2.23
C TYR A 60 -1.74 -7.46 -2.89
N ILE A 61 -0.78 -8.22 -3.40
CA ILE A 61 0.39 -7.69 -4.13
C ILE A 61 -0.06 -6.89 -5.35
N ALA A 62 -0.98 -7.43 -6.16
CA ALA A 62 -1.48 -6.75 -7.35
C ALA A 62 -2.17 -5.42 -7.00
N ALA A 63 -3.09 -5.44 -6.04
CA ALA A 63 -3.78 -4.24 -5.56
C ALA A 63 -2.81 -3.18 -5.02
N THR A 64 -1.76 -3.60 -4.30
CA THR A 64 -0.74 -2.70 -3.76
C THR A 64 0.10 -2.05 -4.87
N ILE A 65 0.43 -2.79 -5.93
CA ILE A 65 1.12 -2.26 -7.11
C ILE A 65 0.23 -1.23 -7.83
N ASP A 66 -1.08 -1.50 -7.92
CA ASP A 66 -2.03 -0.56 -8.52
C ASP A 66 -2.08 0.76 -7.74
N VAL A 67 -2.11 0.73 -6.40
CA VAL A 67 -2.03 1.95 -5.57
C VAL A 67 -0.76 2.76 -5.89
N ILE A 68 0.41 2.11 -5.90
CA ILE A 68 1.68 2.77 -6.22
C ILE A 68 1.63 3.43 -7.61
N ALA A 69 1.09 2.71 -8.61
CA ALA A 69 1.00 3.20 -9.97
C ALA A 69 0.04 4.39 -10.08
N LEU A 70 -1.13 4.32 -9.43
CA LEU A 70 -2.16 5.36 -9.44
C LEU A 70 -1.65 6.63 -8.74
N ASP A 71 -1.01 6.49 -7.57
CA ASP A 71 -0.38 7.60 -6.85
C ASP A 71 0.74 8.23 -7.66
N GLY A 72 1.62 7.40 -8.26
CA GLY A 72 2.73 7.87 -9.08
C GLY A 72 2.28 8.60 -10.35
N GLN A 73 1.14 8.19 -10.92
CA GLN A 73 0.50 8.84 -12.06
C GLN A 73 -0.38 10.03 -11.67
N ARG A 74 -0.52 10.31 -10.36
CA ARG A 74 -1.40 11.37 -9.83
C ARG A 74 -2.86 11.20 -10.30
N GLN A 75 -3.32 9.96 -10.38
CA GLN A 75 -4.72 9.65 -10.69
C GLN A 75 -5.63 10.14 -9.56
N PRO A 76 -6.96 10.28 -9.80
CA PRO A 76 -7.90 10.64 -8.76
C PRO A 76 -7.80 9.74 -7.54
N ALA A 77 -7.86 10.34 -6.34
CA ALA A 77 -7.71 9.61 -5.08
C ALA A 77 -8.73 8.45 -4.92
N GLU A 78 -9.92 8.59 -5.49
CA GLU A 78 -10.94 7.53 -5.53
C GLU A 78 -10.40 6.23 -6.16
N MET A 79 -9.65 6.32 -7.25
CA MET A 79 -9.08 5.13 -7.91
C MET A 79 -8.02 4.45 -7.03
N ALA A 80 -7.16 5.23 -6.37
CA ALA A 80 -6.16 4.70 -5.46
C ALA A 80 -6.82 4.07 -4.22
N ASN A 81 -7.89 4.69 -3.71
CA ASN A 81 -8.68 4.14 -2.61
C ASN A 81 -9.38 2.83 -2.99
N ASP A 82 -9.99 2.74 -4.17
CA ASP A 82 -10.60 1.50 -4.67
C ASP A 82 -9.56 0.36 -4.79
N ALA A 83 -8.34 0.68 -5.23
CA ALA A 83 -7.24 -0.28 -5.25
C ALA A 83 -6.81 -0.68 -3.82
N ALA A 84 -6.72 0.27 -2.89
CA ALA A 84 -6.41 -0.01 -1.49
C ALA A 84 -7.48 -0.92 -0.85
N ASP A 85 -8.76 -0.67 -1.11
CA ASP A 85 -9.88 -1.47 -0.60
C ASP A 85 -9.82 -2.93 -1.10
N ARG A 86 -9.46 -3.13 -2.38
CA ARG A 86 -9.17 -4.48 -2.89
C ARG A 86 -8.03 -5.16 -2.14
N GLY A 87 -6.96 -4.41 -1.84
CA GLY A 87 -5.85 -4.91 -1.03
C GLY A 87 -6.29 -5.32 0.37
N VAL A 88 -7.05 -4.48 1.07
CA VAL A 88 -7.60 -4.78 2.41
C VAL A 88 -8.46 -6.04 2.38
N ALA A 89 -9.34 -6.18 1.38
CA ALA A 89 -10.18 -7.38 1.23
C ALA A 89 -9.34 -8.64 1.00
N ALA A 90 -8.31 -8.56 0.16
CA ALA A 90 -7.41 -9.67 -0.13
C ALA A 90 -6.60 -10.08 1.12
N ALA A 91 -6.10 -9.12 1.90
CA ALA A 91 -5.41 -9.39 3.16
C ALA A 91 -6.35 -10.05 4.19
N ALA A 92 -7.60 -9.61 4.29
CA ALA A 92 -8.59 -10.23 5.16
C ALA A 92 -8.87 -11.69 4.77
N HIS A 93 -8.94 -11.98 3.47
CA HIS A 93 -9.11 -13.35 2.98
C HIS A 93 -7.88 -14.22 3.30
N ALA A 94 -6.66 -13.70 3.12
CA ALA A 94 -5.44 -14.41 3.50
C ALA A 94 -5.42 -14.76 5.00
N ASN A 95 -5.75 -13.80 5.86
CA ASN A 95 -5.80 -14.01 7.32
C ASN A 95 -6.85 -15.05 7.72
N ALA A 96 -8.05 -14.98 7.14
CA ALA A 96 -9.11 -15.95 7.40
C ALA A 96 -8.73 -17.39 6.96
N ALA A 97 -7.87 -17.54 5.95
CA ALA A 97 -7.35 -18.84 5.54
C ALA A 97 -6.31 -19.39 6.53
N CYS A 98 -5.56 -18.53 7.22
CA CYS A 98 -4.55 -18.91 8.22
C CYS A 98 -5.13 -19.22 9.62
N GLU A 99 -6.38 -18.84 9.89
CA GLU A 99 -7.06 -19.08 11.17
C GLU A 99 -7.82 -20.42 11.23
N ARG A 100 -7.73 -21.24 10.17
CA ARG A 100 -8.37 -22.55 10.07
C ARG A 100 -7.39 -23.68 10.37
#